data_AF-A0A151MRB0-F1
#
_entry.id   AF-A0A151MRB0-F1
#
_cell.length_a   1.000
_cell.length_b   1.000
_cell.length_c   1.000
_cell.angle_alpha   90.00
_cell.angle_beta   90.00
_cell.angle_gamma   90.00
#
_symmetry.space_group_name_H-M   'P 1'
#
loop_
_entity.id
_entity.type
_entity.pdbx_description
1 polymer ?
#
loop_
_entity_poly.entity_id
_entity_poly.type
_entity_poly.pdbx_seq_one_letter_code
_entity_poly.pdbx_strand_id
1 'polypeptide(L)'
;MADEYDHMTVVDLKELMKERGLPVRNEQKREYLIKILCDNDQAARSPPPAHTEPTGGPKGLSFEWDFRKYQLQLEAEEREHKFKHELELDRMELETKHQCEELEAQCQHEKEQHEQEARKAQHQ
;
A
#
# COMPACT_ATOMS: atom_id res chain seq x y z
N MET A 1 -5.12 14.33 31.61
CA MET A 1 -5.51 13.11 30.85
C MET A 1 -5.02 13.19 29.41
N ALA A 2 -5.06 14.35 28.74
CA ALA A 2 -4.44 14.53 27.41
C ALA A 2 -2.90 14.47 27.46
N ASP A 3 -2.29 14.77 28.60
CA ASP A 3 -0.83 14.80 28.80
C ASP A 3 -0.13 13.45 28.52
N GLU A 4 -0.86 12.34 28.66
CA GLU A 4 -0.33 10.98 28.50
C GLU A 4 -0.15 10.59 27.01
N TYR A 5 -0.85 11.25 26.10
CA TYR A 5 -0.68 11.04 24.65
C TYR A 5 0.13 12.16 23.99
N ASP A 6 0.33 13.27 24.73
CA ASP A 6 0.95 14.48 24.20
C ASP A 6 2.47 14.41 24.04
N HIS A 7 3.10 13.31 24.45
CA HIS A 7 4.51 13.03 24.19
C HIS A 7 4.71 11.93 23.12
N MET A 8 3.63 11.29 22.66
CA MET A 8 3.68 10.21 21.68
C MET A 8 3.70 10.73 20.24
N THR A 9 4.35 9.97 19.34
CA THR A 9 4.38 10.29 17.92
C THR A 9 3.11 9.82 17.22
N VAL A 10 2.85 10.33 16.01
CA VAL A 10 1.70 9.89 15.19
C VAL A 10 1.76 8.38 14.92
N VAL A 11 2.96 7.79 14.83
CA VAL A 11 3.13 6.35 14.63
C VAL A 11 2.65 5.58 15.86
N ASP A 12 3.16 5.93 17.04
CA ASP A 12 2.81 5.26 18.29
C ASP A 12 1.31 5.39 18.61
N LEU A 13 0.73 6.56 18.33
CA LEU A 13 -0.71 6.81 18.50
C LEU A 13 -1.54 5.94 17.55
N LYS A 14 -1.08 5.74 16.32
CA LYS A 14 -1.75 4.85 15.36
C LYS A 14 -1.62 3.39 15.77
N GLU A 15 -0.49 2.96 16.34
CA GLU A 15 -0.35 1.61 16.87
C GLU A 15 -1.30 1.36 18.04
N LEU A 16 -1.37 2.27 19.02
CA LEU A 16 -2.34 2.18 20.12
C LEU A 16 -3.79 2.12 19.62
N MET A 17 -4.12 2.89 18.60
CA MET A 17 -5.45 2.82 17.99
C MET A 17 -5.71 1.43 17.39
N LYS A 18 -4.73 0.81 16.72
CA LYS A 18 -4.87 -0.57 16.23
C LYS A 18 -5.04 -1.58 17.36
N GLU A 19 -4.24 -1.48 18.43
CA GLU A 19 -4.32 -2.37 19.59
C GLU A 19 -5.71 -2.32 20.26
N ARG A 20 -6.34 -1.14 20.26
CA ARG A 20 -7.68 -0.92 20.82
C ARG A 20 -8.82 -1.15 19.81
N GLY A 21 -8.52 -1.60 18.60
CA GLY A 21 -9.51 -1.83 17.54
C GLY A 21 -10.16 -0.55 17.00
N LEU A 22 -9.50 0.60 17.15
CA LEU A 22 -9.97 1.91 16.69
C LEU A 22 -9.50 2.18 15.25
N PRO A 23 -10.28 2.93 14.44
CA PRO A 23 -9.98 3.14 13.03
C PRO A 23 -8.78 4.08 12.81
N VAL A 24 -7.79 3.58 12.08
CA VAL A 24 -6.57 4.33 11.68
C VAL A 24 -6.60 4.64 10.19
N ARG A 25 -6.29 5.89 9.83
CA ARG A 25 -6.18 6.41 8.46
C ARG A 25 -4.80 7.03 8.23
N ASN A 26 -4.40 7.10 6.96
CA ASN A 26 -3.07 7.57 6.57
C ASN A 26 -2.86 9.07 6.90
N GLU A 27 -3.86 9.92 6.68
CA GLU A 27 -3.83 11.37 6.93
C GLU A 27 -4.64 11.78 8.17
N GLN A 28 -4.40 11.13 9.31
CA GLN A 28 -4.94 11.62 10.59
C GLN A 28 -3.98 12.59 11.25
N LYS A 29 -4.51 13.76 11.60
CA LYS A 29 -3.81 14.73 12.45
C LYS A 29 -3.62 14.15 13.85
N ARG A 30 -2.49 14.45 14.46
CA ARG A 30 -2.09 13.97 15.78
C ARG A 30 -3.16 14.27 16.84
N GLU A 31 -3.68 15.49 16.85
CA GLU A 31 -4.67 15.95 17.83
C GLU A 31 -5.97 15.15 17.72
N TYR A 32 -6.32 14.72 16.51
CA TYR A 32 -7.50 13.90 16.27
C TYR A 32 -7.32 12.47 16.81
N LEU A 33 -6.12 11.88 16.65
CA LEU A 33 -5.78 10.58 17.23
C LEU A 33 -5.86 10.63 18.76
N ILE A 34 -5.26 11.67 19.36
CA ILE A 34 -5.28 11.90 20.82
C ILE A 34 -6.72 12.03 21.32
N LYS A 35 -7.55 12.82 20.63
CA LYS A 35 -8.96 13.00 21.01
C LYS A 35 -9.71 11.67 21.04
N ILE A 36 -9.56 10.83 20.01
CA ILE A 36 -10.25 9.53 19.96
C ILE A 36 -9.79 8.62 21.09
N LEU A 37 -8.49 8.56 21.37
CA LEU A 37 -7.93 7.75 22.46
C LEU A 37 -8.45 8.23 23.82
N CYS A 38 -8.49 9.53 24.07
CA CYS A 38 -9.06 10.10 25.29
C CYS A 38 -10.57 9.82 25.42
N ASP A 39 -11.35 9.95 24.35
CA ASP A 39 -12.79 9.67 24.34
C ASP A 39 -13.05 8.17 24.64
N ASN A 40 -12.20 7.28 24.11
CA ASN A 40 -12.26 5.84 24.36
C ASN A 40 -11.92 5.47 25.82
N ASP A 41 -10.89 6.09 26.41
CA ASP A 41 -10.55 5.87 27.83
C ASP A 41 -11.63 6.34 28.79
N GLN A 42 -12.29 7.47 28.47
CA GLN A 42 -13.42 7.97 29.26
C GLN A 42 -14.63 7.03 29.16
N ALA A 43 -14.89 6.47 27.98
CA ALA A 43 -15.91 5.45 27.80
C ALA A 43 -15.58 4.16 28.59
N ALA A 44 -14.31 3.76 28.65
CA ALA A 44 -13.86 2.57 29.38
C ALA A 44 -13.84 2.75 30.91
N ARG A 45 -13.74 3.98 31.41
CA ARG A 45 -13.67 4.29 32.85
C ARG A 45 -15.02 4.63 33.49
N SER A 46 -16.08 4.80 32.71
CA SER A 46 -17.43 5.04 33.26
C SER A 46 -18.02 3.74 33.82
N PRO A 47 -18.62 3.72 35.02
CA PRO A 47 -19.45 2.60 35.45
C PRO A 47 -20.61 2.45 34.46
N PRO A 48 -21.04 1.22 34.12
CA PRO A 48 -22.18 1.06 33.22
C PRO A 48 -23.41 1.75 33.83
N PRO A 49 -24.08 2.66 33.10
CA PRO A 49 -25.37 3.16 33.54
C PRO A 49 -26.32 1.98 33.62
N ALA A 50 -26.87 1.72 34.81
CA ALA A 50 -27.90 0.73 34.98
C ALA A 50 -29.08 1.04 34.03
N HIS A 51 -29.37 0.07 33.16
CA HIS A 51 -30.63 -0.14 32.43
C HIS A 51 -31.41 1.09 31.97
N THR A 52 -31.42 1.30 30.65
CA THR A 52 -32.67 1.33 29.89
C THR A 52 -32.42 0.62 28.56
N GLU A 53 -33.16 -0.46 28.29
CA GLU A 53 -33.35 -0.92 26.92
C GLU A 53 -33.93 0.23 26.09
N PRO A 54 -33.37 0.51 24.90
CA PRO A 54 -34.13 1.08 23.81
C PRO A 54 -34.50 -0.08 22.90
N THR A 55 -35.71 -0.60 23.08
CA THR A 55 -36.44 -1.28 22.01
C THR A 55 -36.40 -0.42 20.75
N GLY A 56 -35.82 -0.94 19.66
CA GLY A 56 -36.11 -0.48 18.30
C GLY A 56 -34.93 0.09 17.50
N GLY A 57 -34.21 -0.78 16.79
CA GLY A 57 -33.52 -0.41 15.54
C GLY A 57 -32.25 -1.24 15.25
N PRO A 58 -32.20 -2.06 14.19
CA PRO A 58 -30.98 -2.73 13.76
C PRO A 58 -30.07 -1.71 13.05
N LYS A 59 -29.42 -0.81 13.81
CA LYS A 59 -28.45 0.17 13.27
C LYS A 59 -27.00 -0.23 13.53
N GLY A 60 -26.75 -1.26 14.34
CA GLY A 60 -25.40 -1.77 14.64
C GLY A 60 -24.76 -2.58 13.51
N LEU A 61 -25.55 -3.19 12.61
CA LEU A 61 -25.02 -4.05 11.54
C LEU A 61 -24.45 -3.25 10.37
N SER A 62 -24.94 -2.04 10.09
CA SER A 62 -24.49 -1.25 8.91
C SER A 62 -23.02 -0.86 9.01
N PHE A 63 -22.59 -0.37 10.17
CA PHE A 63 -21.23 0.15 10.36
C PHE A 63 -20.16 -0.94 10.34
N GLU A 64 -20.46 -2.12 10.90
CA GLU A 64 -19.54 -3.27 10.87
C GLU A 64 -19.40 -3.85 9.46
N TRP A 65 -20.51 -3.92 8.70
CA TRP A 65 -20.49 -4.34 7.30
C TRP A 65 -19.75 -3.35 6.39
N ASP A 66 -19.94 -2.04 6.61
CA ASP A 66 -19.22 -1.02 5.86
C ASP A 66 -17.72 -1.08 6.17
N PHE A 67 -17.33 -1.29 7.44
CA PHE A 67 -15.94 -1.48 7.83
C PHE A 67 -15.29 -2.70 7.17
N ARG A 68 -15.98 -3.85 7.12
CA ARG A 68 -15.48 -5.04 6.40
C ARG A 68 -15.31 -4.80 4.90
N LYS A 69 -16.23 -4.06 4.27
CA LYS A 69 -16.10 -3.70 2.85
C LYS A 69 -14.89 -2.80 2.61
N TYR A 70 -14.66 -1.82 3.49
CA TYR A 70 -13.47 -0.97 3.41
C TYR A 70 -12.18 -1.77 3.56
N GLN A 71 -12.11 -2.73 4.49
CA GLN A 71 -10.93 -3.60 4.63
C GLN A 71 -10.67 -4.44 3.37
N LEU A 72 -11.72 -5.06 2.82
CA LEU A 72 -11.61 -5.86 1.61
C LEU A 72 -11.16 -5.01 0.40
N GLN A 73 -11.64 -3.77 0.32
CA GLN A 73 -11.24 -2.85 -0.74
C GLN A 73 -9.79 -2.42 -0.61
N LEU A 74 -9.32 -2.17 0.62
CA LEU A 74 -7.92 -1.82 0.89
C LEU A 74 -6.97 -2.98 0.52
N GLU A 75 -7.34 -4.21 0.87
CA GLU A 75 -6.57 -5.41 0.53
C GLU A 75 -6.53 -5.62 -0.99
N ALA A 76 -7.65 -5.38 -1.69
CA ALA A 76 -7.70 -5.44 -3.15
C ALA A 76 -6.80 -4.38 -3.80
N GLU A 77 -6.82 -3.15 -3.29
CA GLU A 77 -5.99 -2.05 -3.79
C GLU A 77 -4.49 -2.30 -3.57
N GLU A 78 -4.10 -2.81 -2.40
CA GLU A 78 -2.70 -3.18 -2.13
C GLU A 78 -2.23 -4.29 -3.08
N ARG A 79 -3.09 -5.29 -3.32
CA ARG A 79 -2.79 -6.38 -4.25
C ARG A 79 -2.68 -5.89 -5.70
N GLU A 80 -3.55 -4.97 -6.13
CA GLU A 80 -3.47 -4.36 -7.45
C GLU A 80 -2.18 -3.54 -7.60
N HIS A 81 -1.83 -2.73 -6.59
CA HIS A 81 -0.60 -1.94 -6.61
C HIS A 81 0.63 -2.84 -6.71
N LYS A 82 0.66 -3.94 -5.94
CA LYS A 82 1.74 -4.93 -6.00
C LYS A 82 1.85 -5.56 -7.39
N PHE A 83 0.74 -6.00 -7.96
CA PHE A 83 0.71 -6.59 -9.30
C PHE A 83 1.17 -5.59 -10.36
N LYS A 84 0.71 -4.33 -10.29
CA LYS A 84 1.12 -3.28 -11.21
C LYS A 84 2.62 -3.01 -11.14
N HIS A 85 3.18 -3.00 -9.94
CA HIS A 85 4.62 -2.82 -9.74
C HIS A 85 5.42 -3.98 -10.36
N GLU A 86 4.98 -5.23 -10.12
CA GLU A 86 5.59 -6.42 -10.72
C GLU A 86 5.56 -6.38 -12.25
N LEU A 87 4.41 -6.01 -12.82
CA LEU A 87 4.25 -5.86 -14.27
C LEU A 87 5.16 -4.77 -14.87
N GLU A 88 5.45 -3.72 -14.11
CA GLU A 88 6.39 -2.67 -14.54
C GLU A 88 7.85 -3.14 -14.51
N LEU A 89 8.23 -3.98 -13.54
CA LEU A 89 9.54 -4.62 -13.51
C LEU A 89 9.72 -5.54 -14.72
N ASP A 90 8.73 -6.40 -14.99
CA ASP A 90 8.75 -7.31 -16.14
C ASP A 90 8.88 -6.54 -17.47
N ARG A 91 8.18 -5.40 -17.60
CA ARG A 91 8.28 -4.53 -18.78
C ARG A 91 9.70 -4.03 -18.99
N MET A 92 10.35 -3.58 -17.92
CA MET A 92 11.71 -3.03 -17.96
C MET A 92 12.75 -4.11 -18.27
N GLU A 93 12.59 -5.31 -17.70
CA GLU A 93 13.44 -6.45 -18.00
C GLU A 93 13.34 -6.84 -19.48
N LEU A 94 12.12 -6.93 -20.01
CA LEU A 94 11.88 -7.26 -21.41
C LEU A 94 12.47 -6.21 -22.36
N GLU A 95 12.31 -4.92 -22.03
CA GLU A 95 12.89 -3.82 -22.80
C GLU A 95 14.43 -3.90 -22.84
N THR A 96 15.05 -4.17 -21.70
CA THR A 96 16.50 -4.35 -21.61
C THR A 96 16.98 -5.53 -22.45
N LYS A 97 16.24 -6.65 -22.39
CA LYS A 97 16.55 -7.84 -23.18
C LYS A 97 16.49 -7.55 -24.68
N HIS A 98 15.45 -6.85 -25.13
CA HIS A 98 15.30 -6.47 -26.54
C HIS A 98 16.45 -5.57 -27.00
N GLN A 99 16.87 -4.60 -26.19
CA GLN A 99 18.03 -3.74 -26.51
C GLN A 99 19.32 -4.54 -26.67
N CYS A 100 19.56 -5.52 -25.79
CA CYS A 100 20.72 -6.40 -25.90
C CYS A 100 20.69 -7.24 -27.19
N GLU A 101 19.53 -7.84 -27.51
CA GLU A 101 19.36 -8.63 -28.74
C GLU A 101 19.56 -7.79 -30.01
N GLU A 102 19.06 -6.56 -30.01
CA GLU A 102 19.23 -5.64 -31.15
C GLU A 102 20.69 -5.23 -31.34
N LEU A 103 21.41 -4.91 -30.26
CA LEU A 103 22.84 -4.61 -30.30
C LEU A 103 23.67 -5.81 -30.77
N GLU A 104 23.32 -7.01 -30.32
CA GLU A 104 24.00 -8.24 -30.76
C GLU A 104 23.79 -8.47 -32.26
N ALA A 105 22.56 -8.30 -32.76
CA ALA A 105 22.25 -8.43 -34.17
C ALA A 105 23.02 -7.39 -35.02
N GLN A 106 23.12 -6.14 -34.56
CA GLN A 106 23.92 -5.12 -35.24
C GLN A 106 25.40 -5.48 -35.30
N CYS A 107 25.98 -5.96 -34.19
CA CYS A 107 27.37 -6.38 -34.14
C CYS A 107 27.67 -7.56 -35.08
N GLN A 108 26.75 -8.55 -35.14
CA GLN A 108 26.87 -9.65 -36.08
C GLN A 108 26.81 -9.16 -37.53
N HIS A 109 25.88 -8.26 -37.84
CA HIS A 109 25.74 -7.71 -39.17
C HIS A 109 26.99 -6.94 -39.63
N GLU A 110 27.55 -6.10 -38.76
CA GLU A 110 28.78 -5.35 -39.06
C GLU A 110 29.96 -6.30 -39.29
N LYS A 111 30.07 -7.35 -38.48
CA LYS A 111 31.11 -8.38 -38.65
C LYS A 111 30.98 -9.11 -39.98
N GLU A 112 29.77 -9.49 -40.38
CA GLU A 112 29.53 -10.13 -41.68
C GLU A 112 29.86 -9.21 -42.85
N GLN A 113 29.51 -7.91 -42.76
CA GLN A 113 29.88 -6.93 -43.77
C GLN A 113 31.39 -6.82 -43.93
N HIS A 114 32.11 -6.63 -42.82
CA HIS A 114 33.58 -6.52 -42.83
C HIS A 114 34.24 -7.80 -43.36
N GLU A 115 33.72 -8.98 -43.01
CA GLU A 115 34.22 -10.25 -43.55
C GLU A 115 33.97 -10.37 -45.06
N GLN A 116 32.80 -9.95 -45.54
CA GLN A 116 32.48 -9.96 -46.96
C GLN A 116 33.37 -9.00 -47.75
N GLU A 117 33.64 -7.81 -47.23
CA GLU A 117 34.56 -6.84 -47.82
C GLU A 117 36.00 -7.38 -47.85
N ALA A 118 36.47 -7.97 -46.75
CA ALA A 118 37.80 -8.59 -46.70
C ALA A 118 37.93 -9.72 -47.73
N ARG A 119 36.90 -10.56 -47.89
CA ARG A 119 36.87 -11.64 -48.90
C ARG A 119 36.91 -11.07 -50.32
N LYS A 120 36.17 -10.00 -50.61
CA LYS A 120 36.18 -9.32 -51.92
C LYS A 120 37.57 -8.72 -52.22
N ALA A 121 38.22 -8.10 -51.24
CA ALA A 121 39.54 -7.50 -51.38
C ALA A 121 40.65 -8.53 -51.65
N GLN A 122 40.51 -9.78 -51.18
CA GLN A 122 41.48 -10.86 -51.44
C GLN A 122 41.36 -11.50 -52.83
N HIS A 123 40.25 -11.28 -53.54
CA HIS A 123 39.98 -11.87 -54.86
C HIS A 123 40.05 -10.83 -56.00
N GLN A 124 40.51 -9.61 -55.71
CA GLN A 124 40.88 -8.58 -56.70
C GLN A 124 42.39 -8.57 -56.93
#